data_AF-A0A534U2Y9-F1
#
_entry.id   AF-A0A534U2Y9-F1
#
_cell.length_a   1.000
_cell.length_b   1.000
_cell.length_c   1.000
_cell.angle_alpha   90.00
_cell.angle_beta   90.00
_cell.angle_gamma   90.00
#
_symmetry.space_group_name_H-M   'P 1'
#
loop_
_entity.id
_entity.type
_entity.pdbx_description
1 polymer ?
#
loop_
_entity_poly.entity_id
_entity_poly.type
_entity_poly.pdbx_seq_one_letter_code
_entity_poly.pdbx_strand_id
1 'polypeptide(L)'
;MDIGDGKRGVSGRGHPIAGRPPRGGVRGRREGPMRAALVAGVALALGSSAWAQPEAPPVNFTIAFIGDQGLGPDSQAVLGLIRAEGADAVLHSGDFDYQDSPAAWDAQITAILGPNFPYFASVGNHDASAFYGPGGYQAYLAARLNRLGIPWRGDLGVESSLTYEGIFIVQTAPGIFGAGDGLYDLFIARELAADTARWRISSWHEDMQLMQVGGKGDETGWGVYEQSRRGGAIIATAHEHSYSRTYLLSSCQHQTVASLATTLVLARDDPSTPADEGRTFGFVSGLGGRSIRPQLLTGPWWASIYTSTQGANYGALFGVFNYQGDPGLAYFYFKDISGHITDQFFVRSAMAPNTTTTTTTIPAVCGDVNGDGIVNVDDALLVAQFDLGLRQCGQGAFTHPELCDVNHDNACNIGDALRMAQCDVGLISCTFTCRPFQCP
;
A
#
# COMPACT_ATOMS: atom_id res chain seq x y z
N MET A 1 -48.42 51.10 -18.24
CA MET A 1 -47.45 51.43 -17.16
C MET A 1 -46.15 50.76 -17.59
N ASP A 2 -45.40 51.26 -18.58
CA ASP A 2 -44.97 52.67 -18.80
C ASP A 2 -44.32 53.26 -17.55
N ILE A 3 -43.10 53.81 -17.57
CA ILE A 3 -42.33 54.51 -18.64
C ILE A 3 -40.84 53.99 -18.58
N GLY A 4 -40.09 53.73 -19.68
CA GLY A 4 -39.32 54.65 -20.56
C GLY A 4 -37.95 55.04 -19.93
N ASP A 5 -36.80 55.24 -20.59
CA ASP A 5 -36.30 55.36 -21.99
C ASP A 5 -34.77 55.00 -21.96
N GLY A 6 -33.92 54.91 -23.00
CA GLY A 6 -34.08 55.11 -24.45
C GLY A 6 -32.89 55.84 -25.13
N LYS A 7 -32.10 55.13 -25.99
CA LYS A 7 -31.14 55.61 -27.06
C LYS A 7 -29.67 55.94 -26.66
N ARG A 8 -28.63 55.33 -27.27
CA ARG A 8 -27.93 55.50 -28.60
C ARG A 8 -27.19 56.86 -28.73
N GLY A 9 -25.97 57.06 -29.27
CA GLY A 9 -24.94 56.26 -30.00
C GLY A 9 -23.69 57.19 -30.30
N VAL A 10 -22.70 56.96 -31.18
CA VAL A 10 -22.24 55.82 -32.01
C VAL A 10 -20.89 56.16 -32.74
N SER A 11 -19.97 55.18 -32.93
CA SER A 11 -18.82 55.12 -33.89
C SER A 11 -17.51 55.93 -33.73
N GLY A 12 -16.38 55.26 -34.07
CA GLY A 12 -15.07 55.84 -34.44
C GLY A 12 -14.03 54.73 -34.76
N ARG A 13 -13.53 54.65 -36.00
CA ARG A 13 -12.59 53.60 -36.50
C ARG A 13 -11.15 54.13 -36.63
N GLY A 14 -10.14 53.25 -36.63
CA GLY A 14 -8.82 53.57 -37.22
C GLY A 14 -7.66 52.60 -36.94
N HIS A 15 -7.37 51.70 -37.88
CA HIS A 15 -6.02 51.13 -38.10
C HIS A 15 -5.31 51.91 -39.22
N PRO A 16 -3.97 51.87 -39.30
CA PRO A 16 -3.36 51.48 -40.58
C PRO A 16 -2.14 50.55 -40.48
N ILE A 17 -1.73 50.00 -41.63
CA ILE A 17 -0.70 48.96 -41.81
C ILE A 17 0.50 49.49 -42.63
N ALA A 18 1.71 49.07 -42.22
CA ALA A 18 2.99 48.89 -42.94
C ALA A 18 3.60 49.96 -43.90
N GLY A 19 4.93 50.11 -43.79
CA GLY A 19 5.83 50.69 -44.79
C GLY A 19 7.30 50.26 -44.60
N ARG A 20 8.03 50.03 -45.70
CA ARG A 20 9.47 49.66 -45.85
C ARG A 20 10.06 50.54 -46.96
N PRO A 21 11.38 50.57 -47.27
CA PRO A 21 12.61 50.44 -46.47
C PRO A 21 13.54 51.69 -46.70
N PRO A 22 14.88 51.62 -46.49
CA PRO A 22 15.76 51.43 -47.66
C PRO A 22 17.01 50.53 -47.42
N ARG A 23 17.91 50.45 -48.42
CA ARG A 23 18.98 49.44 -48.62
C ARG A 23 20.39 49.94 -48.23
N GLY A 24 21.31 49.00 -47.97
CA GLY A 24 22.70 49.09 -48.47
C GLY A 24 23.82 48.60 -47.54
N GLY A 25 24.71 47.72 -48.03
CA GLY A 25 26.03 47.47 -47.41
C GLY A 25 26.46 46.00 -47.32
N VAL A 26 27.16 45.48 -48.34
CA VAL A 26 27.78 44.13 -48.33
C VAL A 26 29.25 44.22 -47.93
N ARG A 27 29.71 43.32 -47.04
CA ARG A 27 31.08 42.74 -47.04
C ARG A 27 31.13 41.53 -46.09
N GLY A 28 31.46 40.35 -46.62
CA GLY A 28 31.51 39.11 -45.84
C GLY A 28 32.91 38.75 -45.34
N ARG A 29 32.99 37.72 -44.48
CA ARG A 29 34.24 36.99 -44.22
C ARG A 29 33.98 35.55 -43.75
N ARG A 30 34.39 34.61 -44.62
CA ARG A 30 34.94 33.26 -44.36
C ARG A 30 34.42 32.47 -43.15
N GLU A 31 33.76 31.36 -43.47
CA GLU A 31 33.65 30.21 -42.57
C GLU A 31 35.02 29.59 -42.27
N GLY A 32 35.14 28.99 -41.09
CA GLY A 32 36.25 28.13 -40.67
C GLY A 32 35.71 27.06 -39.70
N PRO A 33 36.20 25.82 -39.73
CA PRO A 33 35.55 24.72 -39.03
C PRO A 33 35.86 24.74 -37.54
N MET A 34 34.83 24.92 -36.70
CA MET A 34 34.94 24.59 -35.27
C MET A 34 34.97 23.07 -35.10
N ARG A 35 36.13 22.57 -34.65
CA ARG A 35 36.28 21.20 -34.19
C ARG A 35 35.53 21.04 -32.85
N ALA A 36 34.53 20.17 -32.80
CA ALA A 36 33.95 19.74 -31.54
C ALA A 36 34.97 18.90 -30.76
N ALA A 37 35.35 19.35 -29.57
CA ALA A 37 36.16 18.56 -28.63
C ALA A 37 35.23 17.75 -27.73
N LEU A 38 35.23 16.42 -27.90
CA LEU A 38 34.45 15.51 -27.06
C LEU A 38 35.19 15.30 -25.74
N VAL A 39 34.74 15.94 -24.66
CA VAL A 39 35.27 15.69 -23.31
C VAL A 39 34.54 14.48 -22.73
N ALA A 40 35.18 13.33 -22.75
CA ALA A 40 34.70 12.12 -22.09
C ALA A 40 34.85 12.24 -20.57
N GLY A 41 33.84 12.81 -19.91
CA GLY A 41 33.73 12.80 -18.45
C GLY A 41 33.36 11.40 -17.97
N VAL A 42 34.28 10.71 -17.29
CA VAL A 42 33.98 9.46 -16.58
C VAL A 42 33.11 9.81 -15.37
N ALA A 43 31.80 9.59 -15.49
CA ALA A 43 30.90 9.66 -14.37
C ALA A 43 31.15 8.45 -13.45
N LEU A 44 31.86 8.67 -12.35
CA LEU A 44 31.91 7.73 -11.24
C LEU A 44 30.50 7.63 -10.66
N ALA A 45 29.78 6.57 -11.01
CA ALA A 45 28.52 6.22 -10.40
C ALA A 45 28.79 5.82 -8.93
N LEU A 46 28.67 6.79 -8.03
CA LEU A 46 28.50 6.50 -6.61
C LEU A 46 27.16 5.78 -6.47
N GLY A 47 27.21 4.46 -6.35
CA GLY A 47 26.03 3.65 -6.13
C GLY A 47 25.35 4.12 -4.86
N SER A 48 24.14 4.68 -5.00
CA SER A 48 23.27 4.95 -3.87
C SER A 48 22.96 3.62 -3.20
N SER A 49 23.49 3.44 -1.99
CA SER A 49 23.12 2.32 -1.12
C SER A 49 21.64 2.43 -0.81
N ALA A 50 20.80 1.79 -1.62
CA ALA A 50 19.41 1.59 -1.30
C ALA A 50 19.37 0.73 -0.04
N TRP A 51 18.90 1.32 1.06
CA TRP A 51 18.71 0.60 2.31
C TRP A 51 17.59 -0.39 2.09
N ALA A 52 17.93 -1.66 1.88
CA ALA A 52 16.97 -2.74 1.76
C ALA A 52 16.09 -2.74 3.02
N GLN A 53 14.79 -2.50 2.84
CA GLN A 53 13.82 -2.59 3.93
C GLN A 53 13.76 -4.05 4.41
N PRO A 54 13.52 -4.28 5.72
CA PRO A 54 13.40 -5.64 6.22
C PRO A 54 12.17 -6.33 5.60
N GLU A 55 12.28 -7.62 5.33
CA GLU A 55 11.24 -8.43 4.69
C GLU A 55 9.98 -8.63 5.57
N ALA A 56 10.13 -8.41 6.88
CA ALA A 56 9.05 -8.36 7.85
C ALA A 56 9.33 -7.27 8.91
N PRO A 57 8.30 -6.78 9.61
CA PRO A 57 8.48 -5.79 10.66
C PRO A 57 9.32 -6.31 11.83
N PRO A 58 9.99 -5.43 12.61
CA PRO A 58 10.57 -5.77 13.90
C PRO A 58 9.57 -6.52 14.80
N VAL A 59 10.08 -7.36 15.71
CA VAL A 59 9.23 -8.16 16.61
C VAL A 59 8.39 -7.23 17.49
N ASN A 60 7.06 -7.41 17.46
CA ASN A 60 6.07 -6.55 18.08
C ASN A 60 6.05 -5.09 17.59
N PHE A 61 6.48 -4.82 16.35
CA PHE A 61 6.40 -3.48 15.75
C PHE A 61 4.95 -2.96 15.77
N THR A 62 4.72 -1.82 16.41
CA THR A 62 3.37 -1.36 16.77
C THR A 62 2.99 -0.09 16.03
N ILE A 63 1.94 -0.16 15.21
CA ILE A 63 1.30 1.02 14.59
C ILE A 63 0.06 1.39 15.39
N ALA A 64 -0.09 2.68 15.71
CA ALA A 64 -1.35 3.25 16.16
C ALA A 64 -2.12 3.88 14.98
N PHE A 65 -3.42 3.56 14.88
CA PHE A 65 -4.33 4.04 13.84
C PHE A 65 -5.36 4.99 14.45
N ILE A 66 -5.40 6.22 13.93
CA ILE A 66 -6.31 7.28 14.38
C ILE A 66 -6.87 8.07 13.20
N GLY A 67 -7.93 8.83 13.44
CA GLY A 67 -8.34 9.99 12.66
C GLY A 67 -9.17 10.92 13.54
N ASP A 68 -9.64 12.04 12.96
CA ASP A 68 -10.53 12.98 13.64
C ASP A 68 -9.92 13.51 14.95
N GLN A 69 -8.63 13.87 14.88
CA GLN A 69 -7.81 14.19 16.05
C GLN A 69 -8.20 15.54 16.66
N GLY A 70 -8.08 16.63 15.90
CA GLY A 70 -8.25 17.97 16.45
C GLY A 70 -7.07 18.46 17.31
N LEU A 71 -7.16 19.71 17.78
CA LEU A 71 -6.22 20.32 18.74
C LEU A 71 -6.91 20.56 20.08
N GLY A 72 -6.43 19.94 21.15
CA GLY A 72 -6.96 20.12 22.50
C GLY A 72 -6.53 19.04 23.49
N PRO A 73 -7.00 19.10 24.75
CA PRO A 73 -6.65 18.13 25.79
C PRO A 73 -6.99 16.67 25.41
N ASP A 74 -8.10 16.46 24.70
CA ASP A 74 -8.58 15.13 24.32
C ASP A 74 -7.62 14.46 23.30
N SER A 75 -7.20 15.18 22.26
CA SER A 75 -6.19 14.65 21.33
C SER A 75 -4.79 14.56 21.92
N GLN A 76 -4.45 15.44 22.87
CA GLN A 76 -3.21 15.30 23.65
C GLN A 76 -3.24 14.05 24.54
N ALA A 77 -4.41 13.65 25.04
CA ALA A 77 -4.60 12.40 25.77
C ALA A 77 -4.47 11.18 24.85
N VAL A 78 -5.03 11.19 23.64
CA VAL A 78 -4.86 10.10 22.65
C VAL A 78 -3.39 9.98 22.21
N LEU A 79 -2.72 11.09 21.88
CA LEU A 79 -1.28 11.07 21.59
C LEU A 79 -0.45 10.64 22.81
N GLY A 80 -0.91 10.95 24.03
CA GLY A 80 -0.35 10.45 25.28
C GLY A 80 -0.48 8.93 25.45
N LEU A 81 -1.65 8.38 25.13
CA LEU A 81 -1.92 6.94 25.10
C LEU A 81 -1.03 6.22 24.08
N ILE A 82 -0.91 6.75 22.86
CA ILE A 82 -0.03 6.21 21.81
C ILE A 82 1.43 6.11 22.30
N ARG A 83 1.91 7.14 23.00
CA ARG A 83 3.23 7.14 23.63
C ARG A 83 3.36 6.12 24.77
N ALA A 84 2.28 5.90 25.53
CA ALA A 84 2.26 5.01 26.70
C ALA A 84 2.21 3.52 26.31
N GLU A 85 1.49 3.17 25.24
CA GLU A 85 1.51 1.82 24.66
C GLU A 85 2.82 1.52 23.90
N GLY A 86 3.68 2.52 23.69
CA GLY A 86 4.97 2.35 23.05
C GLY A 86 4.89 2.09 21.54
N ALA A 87 3.92 2.70 20.85
CA ALA A 87 3.81 2.58 19.40
C ALA A 87 5.09 3.11 18.71
N ASP A 88 5.52 2.42 17.65
CA ASP A 88 6.68 2.78 16.83
C ASP A 88 6.31 3.78 15.72
N ALA A 89 5.05 3.78 15.28
CA ALA A 89 4.54 4.68 14.24
C ALA A 89 3.05 5.01 14.44
N VAL A 90 2.60 6.09 13.79
CA VAL A 90 1.18 6.44 13.63
C VAL A 90 0.80 6.44 12.16
N LEU A 91 -0.39 5.92 11.86
CA LEU A 91 -1.12 6.14 10.62
C LEU A 91 -2.41 6.92 10.92
N HIS A 92 -2.49 8.15 10.40
CA HIS A 92 -3.59 9.08 10.63
C HIS A 92 -4.47 9.20 9.38
N SER A 93 -5.66 8.61 9.42
CA SER A 93 -6.64 8.63 8.32
C SER A 93 -7.47 9.92 8.28
N GLY A 94 -6.81 11.08 8.21
CA GLY A 94 -7.43 12.41 7.99
C GLY A 94 -8.12 13.08 9.19
N ASP A 95 -8.44 14.35 8.98
CA ASP A 95 -9.04 15.31 9.91
C ASP A 95 -8.11 15.65 11.10
N PHE A 96 -7.08 16.42 10.77
CA PHE A 96 -5.90 16.67 11.58
C PHE A 96 -6.15 17.60 12.76
N ASP A 97 -6.70 18.81 12.54
CA ASP A 97 -6.89 19.82 13.59
C ASP A 97 -8.24 20.54 13.65
N TYR A 98 -9.03 20.54 12.56
CA TYR A 98 -10.29 21.29 12.40
C TYR A 98 -10.17 22.83 12.57
N GLN A 99 -8.98 23.39 12.32
CA GLN A 99 -8.62 24.79 12.55
C GLN A 99 -7.75 25.41 11.43
N ASP A 100 -7.41 24.64 10.38
CA ASP A 100 -6.50 25.08 9.30
C ASP A 100 -5.12 25.52 9.84
N SER A 101 -4.56 24.79 10.82
CA SER A 101 -3.34 25.17 11.53
C SER A 101 -2.21 24.11 11.49
N PRO A 102 -1.68 23.77 10.29
CA PRO A 102 -0.61 22.76 10.12
C PRO A 102 0.57 22.88 11.09
N ALA A 103 0.98 24.11 11.41
CA ALA A 103 2.05 24.38 12.36
C ALA A 103 1.70 23.98 13.80
N ALA A 104 0.46 24.22 14.24
CA ALA A 104 0.00 23.85 15.57
C ALA A 104 -0.23 22.33 15.67
N TRP A 105 -0.74 21.71 14.60
CA TRP A 105 -0.89 20.26 14.49
C TRP A 105 0.44 19.51 14.61
N ASP A 106 1.45 19.83 13.79
CA ASP A 106 2.77 19.19 13.88
C ASP A 106 3.47 19.53 15.21
N ALA A 107 3.27 20.74 15.75
CA ALA A 107 3.80 21.09 17.07
C ALA A 107 3.21 20.24 18.21
N GLN A 108 1.90 19.95 18.18
CA GLN A 108 1.26 19.08 19.18
C GLN A 108 1.81 17.66 19.11
N ILE A 109 1.92 17.09 17.89
CA ILE A 109 2.51 15.76 17.66
C ILE A 109 3.98 15.76 18.12
N THR A 110 4.77 16.75 17.72
CA THR A 110 6.19 16.87 18.05
C THR A 110 6.45 17.05 19.54
N ALA A 111 5.60 17.80 20.26
CA ALA A 111 5.71 17.97 21.70
C ALA A 111 5.40 16.68 22.50
N ILE A 112 4.60 15.78 21.93
CA ILE A 112 4.17 14.53 22.58
C ILE A 112 4.99 13.33 22.12
N LEU A 113 4.92 12.96 20.85
CA LEU A 113 5.58 11.78 20.30
C LEU A 113 7.07 12.05 19.97
N GLY A 114 7.42 13.31 19.72
CA GLY A 114 8.78 13.75 19.41
C GLY A 114 8.97 14.15 17.94
N PRO A 115 10.02 14.93 17.64
CA PRO A 115 10.30 15.38 16.27
C PRO A 115 10.72 14.24 15.34
N ASN A 116 11.24 13.13 15.89
CA ASN A 116 11.73 11.99 15.12
C ASN A 116 10.78 10.77 15.20
N PHE A 117 9.52 10.99 15.59
CA PHE A 117 8.52 9.93 15.59
C PHE A 117 7.94 9.73 14.17
N PRO A 118 7.92 8.50 13.62
CA PRO A 118 7.29 8.17 12.34
C PRO A 118 5.78 8.44 12.36
N TYR A 119 5.31 9.27 11.44
CA TYR A 119 3.92 9.69 11.38
C TYR A 119 3.50 9.82 9.93
N PHE A 120 2.58 8.96 9.50
CA PHE A 120 2.01 8.91 8.16
C PHE A 120 0.57 9.40 8.22
N ALA A 121 0.11 10.17 7.24
CA ALA A 121 -1.26 10.67 7.26
C ALA A 121 -1.85 10.82 5.86
N SER A 122 -3.10 10.41 5.70
CA SER A 122 -3.93 10.68 4.52
C SER A 122 -4.77 11.93 4.79
N VAL A 123 -5.07 12.73 3.77
CA VAL A 123 -5.86 13.97 3.93
C VAL A 123 -7.32 13.66 4.30
N GLY A 124 -7.90 14.46 5.20
CA GLY A 124 -9.33 14.50 5.52
C GLY A 124 -10.05 15.73 4.95
N ASN A 125 -11.37 15.76 5.07
CA ASN A 125 -12.18 16.82 4.47
C ASN A 125 -12.02 18.17 5.19
N HIS A 126 -11.60 18.16 6.46
CA HIS A 126 -11.23 19.37 7.21
C HIS A 126 -9.77 19.81 7.01
N ASP A 127 -8.98 19.04 6.25
CA ASP A 127 -7.57 19.37 5.99
C ASP A 127 -7.37 20.04 4.62
N ALA A 128 -8.28 19.78 3.67
CA ALA A 128 -8.14 20.10 2.25
C ALA A 128 -7.81 21.58 1.96
N SER A 129 -8.35 22.52 2.74
CA SER A 129 -8.12 23.97 2.63
C SER A 129 -6.68 24.39 2.94
N ALA A 130 -5.99 23.67 3.82
CA ALA A 130 -4.62 23.96 4.26
C ALA A 130 -3.64 22.80 3.98
N PHE A 131 -4.00 21.84 3.13
CA PHE A 131 -3.18 20.68 2.84
C PHE A 131 -1.93 21.02 2.01
N TYR A 132 -2.13 21.73 0.90
CA TYR A 132 -1.07 22.12 -0.04
C TYR A 132 -0.52 23.52 0.25
N GLY A 133 0.63 23.82 -0.37
CA GLY A 133 1.25 25.14 -0.35
C GLY A 133 2.30 25.33 0.75
N PRO A 134 2.98 26.50 0.79
CA PRO A 134 4.03 26.77 1.75
C PRO A 134 3.50 26.76 3.19
N GLY A 135 3.92 25.76 3.98
CA GLY A 135 3.43 25.58 5.35
C GLY A 135 2.09 24.85 5.47
N GLY A 136 1.58 24.23 4.40
CA GLY A 136 0.44 23.32 4.47
C GLY A 136 0.77 21.98 5.14
N TYR A 137 -0.24 21.18 5.49
CA TYR A 137 -0.05 19.90 6.19
C TYR A 137 0.93 18.96 5.46
N GLN A 138 0.83 18.88 4.13
CA GLN A 138 1.72 18.04 3.32
C GLN A 138 3.20 18.44 3.46
N ALA A 139 3.49 19.74 3.64
CA ALA A 139 4.85 20.22 3.83
C ALA A 139 5.45 19.76 5.17
N TYR A 140 4.64 19.70 6.25
CA TYR A 140 5.07 19.16 7.55
C TYR A 140 5.27 17.64 7.50
N LEU A 141 4.36 16.91 6.85
CA LEU A 141 4.50 15.47 6.60
C LEU A 141 5.79 15.17 5.80
N ALA A 142 5.98 15.83 4.66
CA ALA A 142 7.18 15.66 3.83
C ALA A 142 8.46 16.05 4.59
N ALA A 143 8.44 17.12 5.41
CA ALA A 143 9.58 17.50 6.23
C ALA A 143 9.90 16.47 7.33
N ARG A 144 8.90 15.78 7.88
CA ARG A 144 9.07 14.67 8.83
C ARG A 144 9.64 13.43 8.16
N LEU A 145 9.06 12.98 7.05
CA LEU A 145 9.55 11.80 6.31
C LEU A 145 10.98 12.02 5.80
N ASN A 146 11.30 13.18 5.22
CA ASN A 146 12.66 13.53 4.82
C ASN A 146 13.66 13.54 5.98
N ARG A 147 13.27 14.08 7.15
CA ARG A 147 14.11 14.09 8.36
C ARG A 147 14.41 12.67 8.88
N LEU A 148 13.49 11.73 8.66
CA LEU A 148 13.64 10.32 9.00
C LEU A 148 14.29 9.47 7.90
N GLY A 149 14.54 10.06 6.71
CA GLY A 149 15.08 9.32 5.57
C GLY A 149 14.09 8.33 4.94
N ILE A 150 12.78 8.47 5.21
CA ILE A 150 11.73 7.58 4.70
C ILE A 150 11.32 8.04 3.30
N PRO A 151 11.59 7.27 2.22
CA PRO A 151 11.15 7.61 0.88
C PRO A 151 9.66 7.28 0.68
N TRP A 152 9.01 8.04 -0.19
CA TRP A 152 7.66 7.75 -0.68
C TRP A 152 7.58 7.96 -2.20
N ARG A 153 6.51 7.48 -2.81
CA ARG A 153 6.15 7.69 -4.21
C ARG A 153 4.83 8.45 -4.30
N GLY A 154 4.65 9.23 -5.36
CA GLY A 154 3.40 9.93 -5.63
C GLY A 154 3.18 11.18 -4.76
N ASP A 155 1.92 11.61 -4.66
CA ASP A 155 1.49 12.80 -3.94
C ASP A 155 1.17 12.46 -2.48
N LEU A 156 2.05 12.85 -1.55
CA LEU A 156 2.06 12.37 -0.17
C LEU A 156 0.72 12.64 0.53
N GLY A 157 0.08 11.59 1.05
CA GLY A 157 -1.22 11.66 1.72
C GLY A 157 -2.44 11.80 0.81
N VAL A 158 -2.27 11.76 -0.52
CA VAL A 158 -3.36 11.98 -1.51
C VAL A 158 -3.40 10.93 -2.61
N GLU A 159 -2.25 10.62 -3.23
CA GLU A 159 -2.08 9.52 -4.17
C GLU A 159 -0.64 9.01 -4.03
N SER A 160 -0.35 8.29 -2.94
CA SER A 160 1.02 7.93 -2.58
C SER A 160 1.18 6.53 -2.03
N SER A 161 2.40 6.01 -2.13
CA SER A 161 2.79 4.73 -1.54
C SER A 161 4.17 4.82 -0.89
N LEU A 162 4.39 4.06 0.18
CA LEU A 162 5.68 3.95 0.87
C LEU A 162 5.82 2.58 1.55
N THR A 163 7.05 2.18 1.82
CA THR A 163 7.35 1.01 2.66
C THR A 163 8.09 1.49 3.89
N TYR A 164 7.63 1.08 5.07
CA TYR A 164 8.31 1.35 6.33
C TYR A 164 8.35 0.08 7.16
N GLU A 165 9.55 -0.36 7.56
CA GLU A 165 9.75 -1.54 8.41
C GLU A 165 8.99 -2.78 7.90
N GLY A 166 9.09 -3.08 6.60
CA GLY A 166 8.44 -4.25 5.99
C GLY A 166 6.91 -4.16 5.82
N ILE A 167 6.30 -3.01 6.10
CA ILE A 167 4.87 -2.74 5.86
C ILE A 167 4.74 -1.79 4.68
N PHE A 168 3.95 -2.19 3.67
CA PHE A 168 3.59 -1.33 2.54
C PHE A 168 2.32 -0.53 2.87
N ILE A 169 2.35 0.77 2.66
CA ILE A 169 1.24 1.68 2.94
C ILE A 169 0.87 2.41 1.66
N VAL A 170 -0.40 2.37 1.30
CA VAL A 170 -1.02 3.10 0.20
C VAL A 170 -1.96 4.16 0.78
N GLN A 171 -1.81 5.40 0.36
CA GLN A 171 -2.54 6.55 0.88
C GLN A 171 -3.30 7.24 -0.25
N THR A 172 -4.63 7.35 -0.09
CA THR A 172 -5.53 7.93 -1.10
C THR A 172 -6.50 8.94 -0.51
N ALA A 173 -7.07 9.81 -1.35
CA ALA A 173 -8.02 10.87 -0.96
C ALA A 173 -9.38 10.82 -1.71
N PRO A 174 -10.05 9.66 -1.82
CA PRO A 174 -11.37 9.55 -2.45
C PRO A 174 -12.38 10.48 -1.77
N GLY A 175 -13.22 11.11 -2.58
CA GLY A 175 -14.22 12.11 -2.16
C GLY A 175 -13.65 13.52 -1.96
N ILE A 176 -12.39 13.63 -1.53
CA ILE A 176 -11.74 14.91 -1.18
C ILE A 176 -11.04 15.57 -2.39
N PHE A 177 -10.10 14.86 -3.02
CA PHE A 177 -9.31 15.40 -4.16
C PHE A 177 -9.51 14.64 -5.48
N GLY A 178 -10.34 13.59 -5.48
CA GLY A 178 -10.68 12.81 -6.66
C GLY A 178 -11.76 11.78 -6.38
N ALA A 179 -12.27 11.13 -7.43
CA ALA A 179 -13.18 10.01 -7.28
C ALA A 179 -12.44 8.76 -6.75
N GLY A 180 -13.07 7.98 -5.88
CA GLY A 180 -12.55 6.64 -5.55
C GLY A 180 -12.59 5.71 -6.76
N ASP A 181 -13.72 5.67 -7.45
CA ASP A 181 -13.96 4.79 -8.59
C ASP A 181 -13.40 5.38 -9.90
N GLY A 182 -12.61 4.59 -10.62
CA GLY A 182 -11.95 4.98 -11.87
C GLY A 182 -10.70 5.87 -11.72
N LEU A 183 -10.21 6.11 -10.50
CA LEU A 183 -8.99 6.89 -10.23
C LEU A 183 -8.19 6.30 -9.05
N TYR A 184 -8.65 6.44 -7.81
CA TYR A 184 -7.88 5.95 -6.65
C TYR A 184 -7.93 4.43 -6.51
N ASP A 185 -9.01 3.79 -6.94
CA ASP A 185 -9.11 2.33 -7.07
C ASP A 185 -8.06 1.77 -8.03
N LEU A 186 -7.84 2.40 -9.19
CA LEU A 186 -6.83 2.03 -10.17
C LEU A 186 -5.40 2.27 -9.63
N PHE A 187 -5.21 3.32 -8.84
CA PHE A 187 -3.95 3.55 -8.12
C PHE A 187 -3.68 2.42 -7.12
N ILE A 188 -4.63 2.13 -6.22
CA ILE A 188 -4.56 1.06 -5.22
C ILE A 188 -4.29 -0.29 -5.90
N ALA A 189 -5.06 -0.64 -6.94
CA ALA A 189 -4.90 -1.89 -7.67
C ALA A 189 -3.48 -2.05 -8.24
N ARG A 190 -2.92 -0.98 -8.84
CA ARG A 190 -1.57 -0.98 -9.40
C ARG A 190 -0.50 -1.11 -8.33
N GLU A 191 -0.57 -0.33 -7.26
CA GLU A 191 0.43 -0.32 -6.20
C GLU A 191 0.43 -1.66 -5.42
N LEU A 192 -0.75 -2.17 -5.03
CA LEU A 192 -0.87 -3.46 -4.34
C LEU A 192 -0.52 -4.65 -5.24
N ALA A 193 -0.77 -4.56 -6.55
CA ALA A 193 -0.38 -5.62 -7.49
C ALA A 193 1.15 -5.72 -7.66
N ALA A 194 1.84 -4.58 -7.68
CA ALA A 194 3.29 -4.48 -7.87
C ALA A 194 4.10 -4.75 -6.59
N ASP A 195 3.52 -4.55 -5.40
CA ASP A 195 4.18 -4.78 -4.13
C ASP A 195 4.15 -6.26 -3.67
N THR A 196 5.19 -6.69 -2.96
CA THR A 196 5.38 -8.05 -2.43
C THR A 196 5.39 -8.13 -0.89
N ALA A 197 5.17 -7.02 -0.18
CA ALA A 197 5.17 -7.01 1.28
C ALA A 197 4.08 -7.92 1.86
N ARG A 198 4.44 -8.62 2.95
CA ARG A 198 3.51 -9.46 3.70
C ARG A 198 2.35 -8.66 4.31
N TRP A 199 2.61 -7.42 4.71
CA TRP A 199 1.66 -6.53 5.33
C TRP A 199 1.44 -5.31 4.44
N ARG A 200 0.18 -5.13 4.02
CA ARG A 200 -0.25 -3.99 3.21
C ARG A 200 -1.39 -3.27 3.90
N ILE A 201 -1.39 -1.95 3.84
CA ILE A 201 -2.43 -1.10 4.45
C ILE A 201 -2.86 -0.06 3.43
N SER A 202 -4.16 0.03 3.15
CA SER A 202 -4.75 1.14 2.41
C SER A 202 -5.42 2.10 3.40
N SER A 203 -5.11 3.39 3.29
CA SER A 203 -5.55 4.42 4.23
C SER A 203 -6.10 5.65 3.52
N TRP A 204 -7.33 6.01 3.85
CA TRP A 204 -8.02 7.22 3.41
C TRP A 204 -8.99 7.68 4.51
N HIS A 205 -9.59 8.86 4.35
CA HIS A 205 -10.42 9.45 5.39
C HIS A 205 -11.90 9.04 5.32
N GLU A 206 -12.60 9.46 4.26
CA GLU A 206 -14.06 9.35 4.12
C GLU A 206 -14.55 7.90 3.96
N ASP A 207 -15.84 7.65 4.14
CA ASP A 207 -16.43 6.31 4.15
C ASP A 207 -17.34 6.01 2.94
N MET A 208 -17.83 4.77 2.89
CA MET A 208 -19.14 4.45 2.32
C MET A 208 -20.13 4.24 3.47
N GLN A 209 -21.42 4.52 3.27
CA GLN A 209 -22.40 4.55 4.37
C GLN A 209 -22.46 3.22 5.13
N LEU A 210 -22.38 2.09 4.42
CA LEU A 210 -22.41 0.74 5.01
C LEU A 210 -21.05 0.29 5.59
N MET A 211 -19.99 1.06 5.37
CA MET A 211 -18.65 0.86 5.95
C MET A 211 -18.41 1.75 7.19
N GLN A 212 -19.45 2.39 7.73
CA GLN A 212 -19.43 3.07 9.03
C GLN A 212 -20.73 2.84 9.81
N VAL A 213 -20.77 3.28 11.08
CA VAL A 213 -21.86 2.98 12.03
C VAL A 213 -22.71 4.20 12.43
N GLY A 214 -22.34 5.39 11.96
CA GLY A 214 -23.02 6.65 12.24
C GLY A 214 -23.74 7.20 11.02
N GLY A 215 -23.61 8.52 10.79
CA GLY A 215 -24.47 9.28 9.88
C GLY A 215 -23.89 9.64 8.51
N LYS A 216 -22.73 9.09 8.12
CA LYS A 216 -22.04 9.47 6.86
C LYS A 216 -22.74 8.93 5.61
N GLY A 217 -22.38 9.52 4.48
CA GLY A 217 -22.91 9.18 3.17
C GLY A 217 -22.08 8.11 2.47
N ASP A 218 -22.40 7.91 1.19
CA ASP A 218 -21.49 7.26 0.23
C ASP A 218 -20.62 8.36 -0.38
N GLU A 219 -19.40 8.54 0.16
CA GLU A 219 -18.55 9.71 -0.14
C GLU A 219 -17.30 9.32 -0.97
N THR A 220 -16.84 8.08 -0.86
CA THR A 220 -15.62 7.59 -1.52
C THR A 220 -15.81 6.89 -2.86
N GLY A 221 -16.71 5.90 -2.91
CA GLY A 221 -16.83 4.92 -4.00
C GLY A 221 -16.42 3.50 -3.56
N TRP A 222 -16.97 2.47 -4.20
CA TRP A 222 -16.74 1.08 -3.79
C TRP A 222 -15.41 0.50 -4.27
N GLY A 223 -14.84 1.06 -5.33
CA GLY A 223 -13.60 0.60 -5.96
C GLY A 223 -12.41 0.63 -5.01
N VAL A 224 -12.26 1.68 -4.18
CA VAL A 224 -11.13 1.78 -3.23
C VAL A 224 -11.18 0.67 -2.17
N TYR A 225 -12.38 0.32 -1.68
CA TYR A 225 -12.58 -0.79 -0.76
C TYR A 225 -12.33 -2.14 -1.45
N GLU A 226 -12.91 -2.36 -2.63
CA GLU A 226 -12.78 -3.63 -3.35
C GLU A 226 -11.34 -3.89 -3.83
N GLN A 227 -10.64 -2.91 -4.40
CA GLN A 227 -9.24 -3.10 -4.83
C GLN A 227 -8.29 -3.31 -3.64
N SER A 228 -8.56 -2.66 -2.49
CA SER A 228 -7.82 -2.91 -1.25
C SER A 228 -8.05 -4.34 -0.73
N ARG A 229 -9.29 -4.82 -0.75
CA ARG A 229 -9.65 -6.21 -0.40
C ARG A 229 -8.96 -7.21 -1.32
N ARG A 230 -8.98 -6.99 -2.63
CA ARG A 230 -8.33 -7.85 -3.63
C ARG A 230 -6.81 -7.90 -3.45
N GLY A 231 -6.18 -6.80 -3.07
CA GLY A 231 -4.76 -6.77 -2.72
C GLY A 231 -4.40 -7.36 -1.34
N GLY A 232 -5.40 -7.85 -0.58
CA GLY A 232 -5.22 -8.36 0.79
C GLY A 232 -4.79 -7.29 1.79
N ALA A 233 -5.02 -6.01 1.50
CA ALA A 233 -4.62 -4.88 2.34
C ALA A 233 -5.62 -4.64 3.47
N ILE A 234 -5.11 -4.29 4.65
CA ILE A 234 -5.91 -3.79 5.76
C ILE A 234 -6.50 -2.43 5.36
N ILE A 235 -7.80 -2.23 5.56
CA ILE A 235 -8.49 -0.98 5.22
C ILE A 235 -8.66 -0.12 6.49
N ALA A 236 -8.02 1.05 6.50
CA ALA A 236 -7.98 1.97 7.64
C ALA A 236 -8.67 3.31 7.32
N THR A 237 -9.89 3.53 7.81
CA THR A 237 -10.67 4.77 7.64
C THR A 237 -10.95 5.50 8.96
N ALA A 238 -11.52 6.69 8.89
CA ALA A 238 -11.91 7.49 10.05
C ALA A 238 -13.20 8.25 9.72
N HIS A 239 -13.25 9.59 9.80
CA HIS A 239 -14.33 10.47 9.34
C HIS A 239 -15.62 10.38 10.16
N GLU A 240 -16.17 9.20 10.42
CA GLU A 240 -17.21 9.03 11.43
C GLU A 240 -16.58 8.87 12.81
N HIS A 241 -16.97 9.76 13.74
CA HIS A 241 -16.31 9.86 15.05
C HIS A 241 -16.72 8.73 16.01
N SER A 242 -16.25 7.53 15.71
CA SER A 242 -16.57 6.25 16.32
C SER A 242 -15.41 5.29 16.13
N TYR A 243 -15.41 4.18 16.88
CA TYR A 243 -14.65 3.00 16.48
C TYR A 243 -15.64 1.93 16.00
N SER A 244 -15.34 1.32 14.86
CA SER A 244 -16.04 0.13 14.38
C SER A 244 -15.12 -0.73 13.54
N ARG A 245 -15.38 -2.04 13.51
CA ARG A 245 -14.59 -2.99 12.73
C ARG A 245 -15.47 -4.10 12.17
N THR A 246 -15.23 -4.45 10.91
CA THR A 246 -15.93 -5.55 10.25
C THR A 246 -15.39 -6.92 10.67
N TYR A 247 -16.17 -7.97 10.44
CA TYR A 247 -15.65 -9.31 10.27
C TYR A 247 -14.77 -9.39 9.00
N LEU A 248 -14.17 -10.55 8.74
CA LEU A 248 -13.46 -10.79 7.49
C LEU A 248 -14.47 -10.79 6.32
N LEU A 249 -14.25 -9.97 5.31
CA LEU A 249 -15.13 -9.79 4.15
C LEU A 249 -14.54 -10.41 2.88
N SER A 250 -15.38 -11.04 2.07
CA SER A 250 -15.12 -11.41 0.67
C SER A 250 -15.69 -10.42 -0.35
N SER A 251 -16.55 -9.49 0.09
CA SER A 251 -16.86 -8.26 -0.64
C SER A 251 -17.15 -7.16 0.36
N CYS A 252 -16.54 -6.00 0.16
CA CYS A 252 -16.83 -4.79 0.91
C CYS A 252 -18.10 -4.12 0.38
N GLN A 253 -18.30 -4.10 -0.94
CA GLN A 253 -19.47 -3.51 -1.62
C GLN A 253 -20.79 -4.20 -1.27
N HIS A 254 -20.76 -5.51 -1.07
CA HIS A 254 -21.92 -6.30 -0.65
C HIS A 254 -21.84 -6.77 0.80
N GLN A 255 -20.91 -6.21 1.58
CA GLN A 255 -20.64 -6.51 3.00
C GLN A 255 -20.67 -8.03 3.31
N THR A 256 -20.17 -8.83 2.37
CA THR A 256 -20.29 -10.29 2.41
C THR A 256 -19.23 -10.85 3.34
N VAL A 257 -19.67 -11.36 4.50
CA VAL A 257 -18.78 -11.94 5.51
C VAL A 257 -18.25 -13.28 5.04
N ALA A 258 -16.93 -13.38 4.94
CA ALA A 258 -16.20 -14.62 4.65
C ALA A 258 -15.96 -15.48 5.90
N SER A 259 -15.78 -14.86 7.07
CA SER A 259 -15.58 -15.57 8.33
C SER A 259 -15.95 -14.73 9.55
N LEU A 260 -16.62 -15.37 10.52
CA LEU A 260 -16.91 -14.83 11.85
C LEU A 260 -15.82 -15.15 12.89
N ALA A 261 -14.69 -15.75 12.48
CA ALA A 261 -13.61 -16.12 13.38
C ALA A 261 -12.92 -14.88 13.99
N THR A 262 -12.43 -15.01 15.22
CA THR A 262 -11.65 -13.97 15.93
C THR A 262 -10.23 -13.78 15.38
N THR A 263 -9.76 -14.71 14.55
CA THR A 263 -8.55 -14.54 13.73
C THR A 263 -8.96 -14.27 12.29
N LEU A 264 -8.66 -13.07 11.81
CA LEU A 264 -8.94 -12.61 10.46
C LEU A 264 -7.78 -13.04 9.55
N VAL A 265 -8.03 -13.92 8.57
CA VAL A 265 -7.01 -14.37 7.63
C VAL A 265 -7.10 -13.52 6.36
N LEU A 266 -6.12 -12.64 6.16
CA LEU A 266 -6.03 -11.81 4.96
C LEU A 266 -5.56 -12.66 3.78
N ALA A 267 -6.19 -12.48 2.63
CA ALA A 267 -5.83 -13.11 1.38
C ALA A 267 -5.86 -12.09 0.24
N ARG A 268 -5.00 -12.28 -0.76
CA ARG A 268 -4.95 -11.51 -2.01
C ARG A 268 -5.51 -12.37 -3.14
N ASP A 269 -6.21 -11.76 -4.10
CA ASP A 269 -6.60 -12.39 -5.36
C ASP A 269 -5.34 -12.84 -6.13
N ASP A 270 -5.36 -14.05 -6.65
CA ASP A 270 -4.40 -14.49 -7.67
C ASP A 270 -4.93 -14.09 -9.07
N PRO A 271 -4.33 -13.08 -9.74
CA PRO A 271 -4.81 -12.64 -11.06
C PRO A 271 -4.59 -13.66 -12.18
N SER A 272 -3.93 -14.80 -11.90
CA SER A 272 -3.82 -15.93 -12.83
C SER A 272 -5.05 -16.85 -12.78
N THR A 273 -5.90 -16.76 -11.76
CA THR A 273 -7.15 -17.52 -11.64
C THR A 273 -8.37 -16.63 -11.95
N PRO A 274 -9.53 -17.21 -12.30
CA PRO A 274 -10.79 -16.48 -12.41
C PRO A 274 -11.54 -16.37 -11.07
N ALA A 275 -10.96 -16.84 -9.95
CA ALA A 275 -11.61 -16.81 -8.65
C ALA A 275 -11.28 -15.50 -7.91
N ASP A 276 -12.23 -15.06 -7.08
CA ASP A 276 -12.04 -13.93 -6.18
C ASP A 276 -11.71 -14.50 -4.79
N GLU A 277 -10.41 -14.58 -4.47
CA GLU A 277 -9.91 -15.10 -3.19
C GLU A 277 -9.66 -14.01 -2.15
N GLY A 278 -9.66 -12.73 -2.55
CA GLY A 278 -9.26 -11.60 -1.73
C GLY A 278 -10.11 -11.42 -0.47
N ARG A 279 -9.49 -11.45 0.71
CA ARG A 279 -10.18 -11.29 1.99
C ARG A 279 -9.49 -10.22 2.82
N THR A 280 -10.28 -9.29 3.36
CA THR A 280 -9.79 -8.29 4.32
C THR A 280 -10.86 -7.88 5.33
N PHE A 281 -10.50 -7.01 6.25
CA PHE A 281 -11.43 -6.28 7.12
C PHE A 281 -11.23 -4.77 6.94
N GLY A 282 -12.29 -4.01 7.20
CA GLY A 282 -12.23 -2.56 7.36
C GLY A 282 -12.46 -2.15 8.80
N PHE A 283 -11.90 -1.01 9.18
CA PHE A 283 -12.21 -0.35 10.44
C PHE A 283 -12.28 1.17 10.28
N VAL A 284 -13.12 1.78 11.12
CA VAL A 284 -13.17 3.21 11.39
C VAL A 284 -12.46 3.46 12.72
N SER A 285 -11.51 4.39 12.77
CA SER A 285 -10.78 4.78 13.99
C SER A 285 -10.86 6.29 14.28
N GLY A 286 -12.05 6.87 14.13
CA GLY A 286 -12.31 8.32 14.25
C GLY A 286 -12.47 8.85 15.68
N LEU A 287 -11.82 8.23 16.67
CA LEU A 287 -11.89 8.63 18.08
C LEU A 287 -10.62 9.37 18.56
N GLY A 288 -9.92 10.03 17.64
CA GLY A 288 -8.62 10.67 17.90
C GLY A 288 -8.65 11.93 18.79
N GLY A 289 -9.82 12.49 19.08
CA GLY A 289 -9.99 13.59 20.06
C GLY A 289 -11.00 14.67 19.72
N ARG A 290 -11.61 14.68 18.52
CA ARG A 290 -12.51 15.78 18.11
C ARG A 290 -13.86 15.79 18.83
N SER A 291 -14.56 14.65 18.82
CA SER A 291 -15.84 14.41 19.50
C SER A 291 -16.22 12.93 19.36
N ILE A 292 -17.37 12.51 19.91
CA ILE A 292 -17.82 11.12 19.88
C ILE A 292 -19.30 11.09 19.46
N ARG A 293 -19.62 10.36 18.40
CA ARG A 293 -20.98 10.30 17.82
C ARG A 293 -21.74 9.04 18.26
N PRO A 294 -23.08 9.05 18.20
CA PRO A 294 -23.90 7.88 18.51
C PRO A 294 -23.99 6.92 17.31
N GLN A 295 -24.17 5.63 17.58
CA GLN A 295 -24.52 4.65 16.56
C GLN A 295 -25.89 4.96 15.94
N LEU A 296 -25.94 5.05 14.61
CA LEU A 296 -27.17 5.23 13.82
C LEU A 296 -27.45 4.04 12.90
N LEU A 297 -26.43 3.28 12.50
CA LEU A 297 -26.53 2.11 11.63
C LEU A 297 -26.09 0.82 12.34
N THR A 298 -26.56 -0.31 11.82
CA THR A 298 -26.17 -1.66 12.26
C THR A 298 -26.22 -2.61 11.07
N GLY A 299 -25.54 -3.76 11.19
CA GLY A 299 -25.40 -4.72 10.10
C GLY A 299 -24.67 -5.98 10.57
N PRO A 300 -24.97 -7.16 9.97
CA PRO A 300 -24.39 -8.44 10.37
C PRO A 300 -22.89 -8.57 10.08
N TRP A 301 -22.30 -7.64 9.33
CA TRP A 301 -20.87 -7.60 9.03
C TRP A 301 -20.02 -6.93 10.11
N TRP A 302 -20.61 -6.29 11.11
CA TRP A 302 -19.89 -5.65 12.22
C TRP A 302 -19.46 -6.67 13.27
N ALA A 303 -18.15 -6.73 13.53
CA ALA A 303 -17.56 -7.56 14.58
C ALA A 303 -17.42 -6.80 15.91
N SER A 304 -17.15 -5.49 15.84
CA SER A 304 -17.16 -4.60 17.01
C SER A 304 -17.65 -3.20 16.63
N ILE A 305 -18.30 -2.54 17.57
CA ILE A 305 -18.86 -1.18 17.46
C ILE A 305 -18.69 -0.50 18.82
N TYR A 306 -18.10 0.70 18.82
CA TYR A 306 -17.91 1.54 20.00
C TYR A 306 -18.18 3.01 19.65
N THR A 307 -19.37 3.45 20.03
CA THR A 307 -19.90 4.82 19.83
C THR A 307 -20.35 5.40 21.17
N SER A 308 -20.81 6.64 21.23
CA SER A 308 -21.39 7.19 22.47
C SER A 308 -22.60 6.38 22.98
N THR A 309 -23.28 5.62 22.10
CA THR A 309 -24.33 4.65 22.48
C THR A 309 -23.80 3.49 23.34
N GLN A 310 -22.52 3.11 23.16
CA GLN A 310 -21.82 2.12 24.00
C GLN A 310 -21.01 2.77 25.14
N GLY A 311 -21.15 4.08 25.35
CA GLY A 311 -20.32 4.82 26.31
C GLY A 311 -18.88 5.02 25.84
N ALA A 312 -18.67 5.26 24.54
CA ALA A 312 -17.33 5.44 24.00
C ALA A 312 -16.59 6.65 24.58
N ASN A 313 -15.28 6.48 24.67
CA ASN A 313 -14.30 7.51 25.00
C ASN A 313 -13.24 7.56 23.88
N TYR A 314 -12.45 8.63 23.84
CA TYR A 314 -11.39 8.80 22.84
C TYR A 314 -10.32 7.71 22.95
N GLY A 315 -9.67 7.36 21.85
CA GLY A 315 -8.73 6.24 21.83
C GLY A 315 -8.07 6.02 20.47
N ALA A 316 -7.36 4.90 20.37
CA ALA A 316 -6.70 4.47 19.15
C ALA A 316 -6.81 2.95 18.98
N LEU A 317 -6.86 2.50 17.72
CA LEU A 317 -6.62 1.10 17.39
C LEU A 317 -5.10 0.90 17.29
N PHE A 318 -4.58 -0.15 17.93
CA PHE A 318 -3.18 -0.55 17.84
C PHE A 318 -3.09 -1.85 17.05
N GLY A 319 -2.12 -1.94 16.14
CA GLY A 319 -1.74 -3.18 15.45
C GLY A 319 -0.29 -3.51 15.77
N VAL A 320 -0.08 -4.62 16.48
CA VAL A 320 1.22 -5.16 16.88
C VAL A 320 1.62 -6.25 15.89
N PHE A 321 2.46 -5.90 14.92
CA PHE A 321 2.93 -6.79 13.85
C PHE A 321 4.13 -7.63 14.27
N ASN A 322 4.38 -8.72 13.54
CA ASN A 322 5.38 -9.74 13.90
C ASN A 322 5.21 -10.18 15.37
N TYR A 323 3.96 -10.51 15.72
CA TYR A 323 3.54 -10.68 17.11
C TYR A 323 4.24 -11.88 17.75
N GLN A 324 5.00 -11.61 18.82
CA GLN A 324 5.84 -12.59 19.52
C GLN A 324 6.85 -13.32 18.60
N GLY A 325 7.19 -12.75 17.43
CA GLY A 325 8.14 -13.33 16.49
C GLY A 325 7.53 -14.20 15.39
N ASP A 326 6.19 -14.29 15.27
CA ASP A 326 5.54 -14.82 14.06
C ASP A 326 5.32 -13.67 13.06
N PRO A 327 6.12 -13.54 11.98
CA PRO A 327 6.00 -12.44 11.03
C PRO A 327 4.65 -12.47 10.29
N GLY A 328 4.01 -13.65 10.21
CA GLY A 328 2.68 -13.88 9.63
C GLY A 328 1.53 -13.41 10.51
N LEU A 329 1.77 -13.07 11.78
CA LEU A 329 0.74 -12.76 12.77
C LEU A 329 0.85 -11.31 13.26
N ALA A 330 -0.30 -10.67 13.40
CA ALA A 330 -0.45 -9.40 14.09
C ALA A 330 -1.56 -9.49 15.13
N TYR A 331 -1.38 -8.81 16.26
CA TYR A 331 -2.39 -8.67 17.31
C TYR A 331 -2.92 -7.24 17.31
N PHE A 332 -4.23 -7.09 17.22
CA PHE A 332 -4.89 -5.80 17.19
C PHE A 332 -5.75 -5.59 18.42
N TYR A 333 -5.80 -4.37 18.94
CA TYR A 333 -6.69 -3.98 20.04
C TYR A 333 -7.04 -2.49 19.98
N PHE A 334 -8.30 -2.14 20.22
CA PHE A 334 -8.71 -0.74 20.42
C PHE A 334 -8.69 -0.41 21.90
N LYS A 335 -7.98 0.65 22.28
CA LYS A 335 -7.85 1.11 23.65
C LYS A 335 -8.25 2.58 23.78
N ASP A 336 -9.04 2.88 24.80
CA ASP A 336 -9.44 4.24 25.13
C ASP A 336 -8.45 4.95 26.09
N ILE A 337 -8.57 6.27 26.24
CA ILE A 337 -7.74 7.08 27.13
C ILE A 337 -8.01 6.83 28.63
N SER A 338 -9.04 6.05 28.98
CA SER A 338 -9.26 5.52 30.34
C SER A 338 -8.55 4.18 30.56
N GLY A 339 -7.91 3.60 29.53
CA GLY A 339 -7.22 2.33 29.56
C GLY A 339 -8.10 1.11 29.32
N HIS A 340 -9.37 1.29 28.94
CA HIS A 340 -10.28 0.20 28.58
C HIS A 340 -9.97 -0.33 27.18
N ILE A 341 -9.88 -1.66 27.05
CA ILE A 341 -9.76 -2.35 25.77
C ILE A 341 -11.15 -2.82 25.34
N THR A 342 -11.70 -2.20 24.29
CA THR A 342 -13.08 -2.48 23.85
C THR A 342 -13.16 -3.59 22.80
N ASP A 343 -12.11 -3.76 22.00
CA ASP A 343 -12.01 -4.81 20.99
C ASP A 343 -10.58 -5.32 20.93
N GLN A 344 -10.41 -6.61 20.65
CA GLN A 344 -9.11 -7.23 20.45
C GLN A 344 -9.26 -8.50 19.58
N PHE A 345 -8.37 -8.66 18.61
CA PHE A 345 -8.46 -9.70 17.59
C PHE A 345 -7.08 -10.01 17.01
N PHE A 346 -6.96 -11.16 16.36
CA PHE A 346 -5.75 -11.51 15.63
C PHE A 346 -5.97 -11.32 14.13
N VAL A 347 -4.91 -10.94 13.43
CA VAL A 347 -4.86 -10.90 11.97
C VAL A 347 -3.70 -11.78 11.53
N ARG A 348 -3.93 -12.69 10.59
CA ARG A 348 -2.88 -13.47 9.93
C ARG A 348 -2.83 -13.11 8.46
N SER A 349 -1.65 -12.75 7.97
CA SER A 349 -1.42 -12.61 6.53
C SER A 349 -1.14 -13.99 5.93
N ALA A 350 -2.02 -14.48 5.04
CA ALA A 350 -1.76 -15.68 4.26
C ALA A 350 -0.67 -15.46 3.19
N MET A 351 -0.30 -14.21 2.95
CA MET A 351 0.73 -13.82 2.01
C MET A 351 2.09 -14.05 2.69
N ALA A 352 2.81 -15.09 2.28
CA ALA A 352 4.25 -15.07 2.48
C ALA A 352 4.83 -13.85 1.73
N PRO A 353 5.88 -13.18 2.24
CA PRO A 353 6.68 -12.37 1.35
C PRO A 353 7.15 -13.31 0.23
N ASN A 354 7.17 -12.83 -1.01
CA ASN A 354 8.00 -13.48 -1.99
C ASN A 354 9.43 -13.29 -1.51
N THR A 355 10.00 -14.32 -0.86
CA THR A 355 11.45 -14.49 -0.76
C THR A 355 11.94 -14.40 -2.18
N THR A 356 12.37 -13.21 -2.56
CA THR A 356 12.89 -12.96 -3.89
C THR A 356 14.26 -13.56 -3.81
N THR A 357 14.33 -14.85 -4.14
CA THR A 357 15.58 -15.58 -4.33
C THR A 357 16.36 -14.76 -5.32
N THR A 358 17.25 -13.93 -4.79
CA THR A 358 18.06 -13.04 -5.59
C THR A 358 18.75 -13.94 -6.59
N THR A 359 18.43 -13.77 -7.87
CA THR A 359 18.91 -14.63 -8.95
C THR A 359 20.39 -14.34 -9.23
N THR A 360 21.21 -14.54 -8.19
CA THR A 360 22.48 -15.22 -8.32
C THR A 360 22.21 -16.38 -9.26
N THR A 361 22.80 -16.36 -10.45
CA THR A 361 22.72 -17.49 -11.36
C THR A 361 23.50 -18.63 -10.72
N ILE A 362 22.80 -19.40 -9.89
CA ILE A 362 23.24 -20.71 -9.41
C ILE A 362 23.52 -21.52 -10.67
N PRO A 363 24.69 -22.16 -10.81
CA PRO A 363 24.96 -23.00 -11.96
C PRO A 363 23.89 -24.09 -12.04
N ALA A 364 23.18 -24.14 -13.16
CA ALA A 364 22.08 -25.09 -13.41
C ALA A 364 22.41 -26.50 -12.89
N VAL A 365 21.69 -26.94 -11.86
CA VAL A 365 21.94 -28.22 -11.20
C VAL A 365 21.18 -29.30 -11.96
N CYS A 366 21.87 -30.34 -12.38
CA CYS A 366 21.19 -31.46 -13.04
C CYS A 366 20.20 -32.13 -12.07
N GLY A 367 18.92 -32.17 -12.46
CA GLY A 367 17.80 -32.64 -11.65
C GLY A 367 16.94 -31.53 -11.02
N ASP A 368 17.42 -30.29 -10.96
CA ASP A 368 16.68 -29.11 -10.51
C ASP A 368 15.85 -28.60 -11.69
N VAL A 369 14.60 -29.09 -11.81
CA VAL A 369 13.74 -28.79 -12.95
C VAL A 369 12.83 -27.58 -12.70
N ASN A 370 12.82 -27.07 -11.47
CA ASN A 370 12.02 -25.92 -11.05
C ASN A 370 12.83 -24.60 -10.96
N GLY A 371 14.16 -24.70 -10.86
CA GLY A 371 15.10 -23.57 -10.79
C GLY A 371 15.36 -23.03 -9.37
N ASP A 372 15.07 -23.78 -8.31
CA ASP A 372 15.24 -23.36 -6.90
C ASP A 372 16.67 -23.54 -6.36
N GLY A 373 17.51 -24.30 -7.08
CA GLY A 373 18.91 -24.57 -6.76
C GLY A 373 19.16 -25.89 -6.00
N ILE A 374 18.12 -26.70 -5.76
CA ILE A 374 18.17 -27.97 -5.04
C ILE A 374 17.55 -29.06 -5.93
N VAL A 375 17.94 -30.33 -5.73
CA VAL A 375 17.27 -31.49 -6.35
C VAL A 375 16.55 -32.25 -5.25
N ASN A 376 15.22 -32.29 -5.29
CA ASN A 376 14.41 -32.85 -4.22
C ASN A 376 13.13 -33.57 -4.74
N VAL A 377 12.17 -33.87 -3.86
CA VAL A 377 10.92 -34.56 -4.22
C VAL A 377 9.96 -33.71 -5.06
N ASP A 378 10.04 -32.38 -5.01
CA ASP A 378 9.21 -31.50 -5.83
C ASP A 378 9.62 -31.55 -7.30
N ASP A 379 10.92 -31.65 -7.60
CA ASP A 379 11.43 -31.94 -8.96
C ASP A 379 10.90 -33.28 -9.48
N ALA A 380 11.00 -34.32 -8.64
CA ALA A 380 10.47 -35.64 -8.97
C ALA A 380 8.96 -35.60 -9.27
N LEU A 381 8.20 -34.81 -8.50
CA LEU A 381 6.77 -34.64 -8.71
C LEU A 381 6.46 -33.88 -10.02
N LEU A 382 7.25 -32.87 -10.38
CA LEU A 382 7.09 -32.13 -11.63
C LEU A 382 7.34 -33.03 -12.86
N VAL A 383 8.40 -33.84 -12.81
CA VAL A 383 8.71 -34.81 -13.87
C VAL A 383 7.65 -35.91 -13.94
N ALA A 384 7.18 -36.43 -12.81
CA ALA A 384 6.10 -37.41 -12.79
C ALA A 384 4.76 -36.84 -13.32
N GLN A 385 4.45 -35.58 -13.03
CA GLN A 385 3.29 -34.88 -13.59
C GLN A 385 3.41 -34.67 -15.10
N PHE A 386 4.62 -34.40 -15.60
CA PHE A 386 4.90 -34.27 -17.03
C PHE A 386 4.73 -35.62 -17.77
N ASP A 387 5.34 -36.70 -17.26
CA ASP A 387 5.25 -38.06 -17.85
C ASP A 387 3.79 -38.58 -17.89
N LEU A 388 2.98 -38.22 -16.91
CA LEU A 388 1.55 -38.53 -16.85
C LEU A 388 0.66 -37.57 -17.69
N GLY A 389 1.23 -36.57 -18.36
CA GLY A 389 0.49 -35.58 -19.15
C GLY A 389 -0.36 -34.61 -18.33
N LEU A 390 -0.16 -34.54 -17.01
CA LEU A 390 -0.83 -33.62 -16.10
C LEU A 390 -0.20 -32.21 -16.09
N ARG A 391 1.02 -32.09 -16.63
CA ARG A 391 1.78 -30.84 -16.76
C ARG A 391 2.40 -30.73 -18.15
N GLN A 392 2.44 -29.52 -18.70
CA GLN A 392 3.14 -29.23 -19.95
C GLN A 392 4.60 -28.84 -19.70
N CYS A 393 5.47 -29.20 -20.64
CA CYS A 393 6.91 -28.90 -20.60
C CYS A 393 7.17 -27.39 -20.69
N GLY A 394 8.05 -26.85 -19.85
CA GLY A 394 8.38 -25.41 -19.84
C GLY A 394 7.23 -24.50 -19.39
N GLN A 395 6.29 -24.99 -18.56
CA GLN A 395 5.12 -24.25 -18.10
C GLN A 395 4.91 -24.34 -16.58
N GLY A 396 4.58 -23.20 -15.97
CA GLY A 396 4.45 -23.06 -14.52
C GLY A 396 5.78 -23.39 -13.81
N ALA A 397 5.72 -24.21 -12.78
CA ALA A 397 6.88 -24.60 -11.98
C ALA A 397 7.87 -25.57 -12.66
N PHE A 398 7.60 -26.07 -13.89
CA PHE A 398 8.57 -26.88 -14.64
C PHE A 398 9.27 -26.00 -15.67
N THR A 399 10.31 -25.30 -15.21
CA THR A 399 11.00 -24.21 -15.91
C THR A 399 12.26 -24.66 -16.63
N HIS A 400 12.92 -25.73 -16.17
CA HIS A 400 14.19 -26.24 -16.67
C HIS A 400 14.10 -27.70 -17.19
N PRO A 401 13.35 -27.95 -18.28
CA PRO A 401 13.23 -29.29 -18.86
C PRO A 401 14.57 -29.87 -19.34
N GLU A 402 15.55 -29.02 -19.68
CA GLU A 402 16.89 -29.43 -20.08
C GLU A 402 17.71 -30.10 -18.96
N LEU A 403 17.25 -30.01 -17.70
CA LEU A 403 17.88 -30.60 -16.52
C LEU A 403 17.18 -31.88 -16.04
N CYS A 404 16.27 -32.45 -16.85
CA CYS A 404 15.46 -33.59 -16.44
C CYS A 404 16.11 -34.98 -16.60
N ASP A 405 16.87 -35.23 -17.68
CA ASP A 405 17.47 -36.56 -17.98
C ASP A 405 18.67 -36.85 -17.05
N VAL A 406 18.38 -37.13 -15.78
CA VAL A 406 19.35 -37.51 -14.73
C VAL A 406 19.80 -38.97 -14.88
N ASN A 407 19.07 -39.79 -15.65
CA ASN A 407 19.32 -41.22 -15.78
C ASN A 407 20.09 -41.63 -17.06
N HIS A 408 20.14 -40.76 -18.07
CA HIS A 408 20.80 -40.84 -19.38
C HIS A 408 20.10 -41.73 -20.43
N ASP A 409 18.78 -41.90 -20.32
CA ASP A 409 17.96 -42.64 -21.30
C ASP A 409 17.50 -41.79 -22.51
N ASN A 410 17.81 -40.49 -22.51
CA ASN A 410 17.34 -39.46 -23.45
C ASN A 410 15.84 -39.13 -23.38
N ALA A 411 15.17 -39.43 -22.26
CA ALA A 411 13.82 -38.99 -21.98
C ALA A 411 13.76 -38.17 -20.68
N CYS A 412 12.56 -37.71 -20.35
CA CYS A 412 12.25 -37.03 -19.10
C CYS A 412 10.98 -37.71 -18.56
N ASN A 413 11.16 -38.71 -17.72
CA ASN A 413 10.09 -39.66 -17.38
C ASN A 413 10.11 -40.11 -15.91
N ILE A 414 9.20 -41.00 -15.50
CA ILE A 414 9.12 -41.51 -14.12
C ILE A 414 10.42 -42.16 -13.60
N GLY A 415 11.32 -42.63 -14.48
CA GLY A 415 12.65 -43.12 -14.15
C GLY A 415 13.60 -42.03 -13.62
N ASP A 416 13.50 -40.82 -14.17
CA ASP A 416 14.22 -39.63 -13.70
C ASP A 416 13.65 -39.14 -12.37
N ALA A 417 12.33 -39.04 -12.29
CA ALA A 417 11.62 -38.70 -11.06
C ALA A 417 11.98 -39.66 -9.91
N LEU A 418 12.02 -40.98 -10.18
CA LEU A 418 12.44 -41.97 -9.19
C LEU A 418 13.88 -41.75 -8.73
N ARG A 419 14.78 -41.33 -9.64
CA ARG A 419 16.18 -41.05 -9.33
C ARG A 419 16.31 -39.83 -8.42
N MET A 420 15.59 -38.74 -8.71
CA MET A 420 15.52 -37.53 -7.89
C MET A 420 14.97 -37.86 -6.49
N ALA A 421 13.81 -38.53 -6.42
CA ALA A 421 13.19 -38.94 -5.16
C ALA A 421 14.06 -39.88 -4.32
N GLN A 422 14.81 -40.80 -4.95
CA GLN A 422 15.79 -41.65 -4.25
C GLN A 422 16.96 -40.87 -3.66
N CYS A 423 17.35 -39.75 -4.28
CA CYS A 423 18.46 -38.93 -3.80
C CYS A 423 18.03 -38.07 -2.61
N ASP A 424 16.83 -37.49 -2.66
CA ASP A 424 16.19 -36.71 -1.60
C ASP A 424 16.12 -37.50 -0.27
N VAL A 425 15.68 -38.77 -0.33
CA VAL A 425 15.63 -39.66 0.84
C VAL A 425 16.98 -40.32 1.19
N GLY A 426 18.07 -39.92 0.55
CA GLY A 426 19.43 -40.38 0.84
C GLY A 426 19.77 -41.82 0.43
N LEU A 427 18.98 -42.45 -0.45
CA LEU A 427 19.28 -43.79 -0.98
C LEU A 427 20.38 -43.75 -2.06
N ILE A 428 20.53 -42.63 -2.76
CA ILE A 428 21.61 -42.37 -3.73
C ILE A 428 22.15 -40.95 -3.58
N SER A 429 23.24 -40.61 -4.29
CA SER A 429 23.74 -39.24 -4.36
C SER A 429 22.93 -38.38 -5.33
N CYS A 430 22.62 -37.13 -4.94
CA CYS A 430 22.03 -36.10 -5.80
C CYS A 430 23.05 -35.44 -6.76
N THR A 431 24.31 -35.90 -6.81
CA THR A 431 25.31 -35.37 -7.76
C THR A 431 25.10 -35.98 -9.14
N PHE A 432 24.06 -35.52 -9.83
CA PHE A 432 23.73 -35.97 -11.18
C PHE A 432 24.54 -35.26 -12.27
N THR A 433 24.54 -35.84 -13.46
CA THR A 433 24.90 -35.17 -14.71
C THR A 433 23.75 -35.39 -15.68
N CYS A 434 23.42 -34.40 -16.51
CA CYS A 434 22.22 -34.45 -17.34
C CYS A 434 22.59 -34.44 -18.81
N ARG A 435 21.73 -35.01 -19.64
CA ARG A 435 21.69 -34.66 -21.07
C ARG A 435 20.62 -33.60 -21.28
N PRO A 436 20.86 -32.57 -22.11
CA PRO A 436 19.83 -31.59 -22.44
C PRO A 436 18.64 -32.25 -23.12
N PHE A 437 17.58 -32.50 -22.36
CA PHE A 437 16.27 -32.86 -22.90
C PHE A 437 15.64 -31.63 -23.56
N GLN A 438 14.87 -31.85 -24.63
CA GLN A 438 14.10 -30.80 -25.29
C GLN A 438 12.64 -31.22 -25.31
N CYS A 439 11.74 -30.28 -25.00
CA CYS A 439 10.30 -30.50 -25.06
C CYS A 439 9.89 -31.00 -26.48
N PRO A 440 9.00 -32.02 -26.58
CA PRO A 440 8.47 -32.50 -27.85
C PRO A 440 7.67 -31.47 -28.66
#